data_AF-A0A975PQ56-F1
#
_entry.id   AF-A0A975PQ56-F1
#
_cell.length_a   1.000
_cell.length_b   1.000
_cell.length_c   1.000
_cell.angle_alpha   90.00
_cell.angle_beta   90.00
_cell.angle_gamma   90.00
#
_symmetry.space_group_name_H-M   'P 1'
#
loop_
_entity.id
_entity.type
_entity.pdbx_description
1 polymer ?
#
loop_
_entity_poly.entity_id
_entity_poly.type
_entity_poly.pdbx_seq_one_letter_code
_entity_poly.pdbx_strand_id
1 'polypeptide(L)' 'MEPPIWIGIAGTVVVLAFLINGMRLARGEPGHAANAGRLHAAVSIIVLPLMWLVIAGMTR' A
#
# COMPACT_ATOMS: atom_id res chain seq x y z
N MET A 1 20.16 13.69 8.92
CA MET A 1 20.33 12.33 8.36
C MET A 1 19.27 12.14 7.29
N GLU A 2 19.54 11.36 6.24
CA GLU A 2 18.61 11.07 5.15
C GLU A 2 17.66 9.83 5.31
N PRO A 3 17.17 9.42 6.50
CA PRO A 3 16.22 8.32 6.63
C PRO A 3 14.88 8.44 5.88
N PRO A 4 14.28 9.63 5.65
CA PRO A 4 12.88 9.69 5.23
C PRO A 4 12.63 9.01 3.89
N ILE A 5 13.57 9.16 2.94
CA ILE A 5 13.40 8.63 1.59
C ILE A 5 13.45 7.10 1.59
N TRP A 6 14.35 6.50 2.37
CA TRP A 6 14.47 5.04 2.49
C TRP A 6 13.25 4.41 3.15
N ILE A 7 12.63 5.11 4.11
CA ILE A 7 11.35 4.72 4.72
C ILE A 7 10.24 4.74 3.65
N GLY A 8 10.19 5.79 2.82
CA GLY A 8 9.24 5.86 1.71
C GLY A 8 9.40 4.72 0.70
N ILE A 9 10.64 4.36 0.36
CA ILE A 9 10.94 3.24 -0.56
C ILE A 9 10.53 1.90 0.07
N ALA A 10 10.95 1.62 1.31
CA ALA A 10 10.60 0.38 2.01
C ALA A 10 9.07 0.26 2.17
N GLY A 11 8.40 1.34 2.57
CA GLY A 11 6.94 1.39 2.66
C GLY A 11 6.26 1.15 1.32
N THR A 12 6.81 1.68 0.22
CA THR A 12 6.28 1.43 -1.13
C THR A 12 6.31 -0.05 -1.49
N VAL A 13 7.42 -0.74 -1.20
CA VAL A 13 7.54 -2.18 -1.45
C VAL A 13 6.48 -2.96 -0.67
N VAL A 14 6.28 -2.63 0.61
CA VAL A 14 5.27 -3.29 1.46
C VAL A 14 3.85 -3.05 0.95
N VAL A 15 3.52 -1.79 0.61
CA VAL A 15 2.18 -1.45 0.11
C VAL A 15 1.91 -2.11 -1.25
N LEU A 16 2.91 -2.19 -2.13
CA LEU A 16 2.76 -2.90 -3.41
C LEU A 16 2.58 -4.40 -3.21
N ALA A 17 3.33 -5.04 -2.31
CA ALA A 17 3.12 -6.45 -1.98
C ALA A 17 1.71 -6.71 -1.43
N PHE A 18 1.22 -5.81 -0.57
CA PHE A 18 -0.14 -5.87 -0.03
C PHE A 18 -1.20 -5.69 -1.12
N LEU A 19 -1.02 -4.73 -2.03
CA LEU A 19 -1.89 -4.50 -3.20
C LEU A 19 -1.92 -5.72 -4.13
N ILE A 20 -0.76 -6.27 -4.50
CA ILE A 20 -0.67 -7.43 -5.39
C ILE A 20 -1.39 -8.63 -4.77
N ASN A 21 -1.18 -8.89 -3.48
CA ASN A 21 -1.87 -9.96 -2.78
C ASN A 21 -3.39 -9.71 -2.67
N GLY A 22 -3.80 -8.46 -2.42
CA GLY A 22 -5.19 -8.05 -2.42
C GLY A 22 -5.87 -8.29 -3.77
N MET A 23 -5.21 -7.90 -4.87
CA MET A 23 -5.67 -8.13 -6.23
C MET A 23 -5.75 -9.61 -6.59
N ARG A 24 -4.81 -10.44 -6.10
CA ARG A 24 -4.87 -11.90 -6.24
C ARG A 24 -6.11 -12.48 -5.55
N LEU A 25 -6.38 -12.06 -4.31
CA LEU A 25 -7.54 -12.53 -3.54
C LEU A 25 -8.87 -12.02 -4.11
N ALA A 26 -8.93 -10.79 -4.61
CA ALA A 26 -10.13 -10.18 -5.17
C ALA A 26 -10.64 -10.89 -6.43
N ARG A 27 -9.77 -11.64 -7.13
CA ARG A 27 -10.10 -12.43 -8.32
C ARG A 27 -10.57 -13.86 -8.02
N GLY A 28 -10.53 -14.28 -6.75
CA GLY A 28 -11.04 -15.59 -6.33
C GLY A 28 -12.57 -15.65 -6.27
N GLU A 29 -13.08 -16.80 -5.84
CA GLU A 29 -14.50 -17.01 -5.60
C GLU A 29 -15.11 -15.93 -4.69
N PRO A 30 -16.34 -15.46 -4.97
CA PRO A 30 -17.02 -14.50 -4.11
C PRO A 30 -17.11 -14.99 -2.66
N GLY A 31 -16.67 -14.15 -1.73
CA GLY A 31 -16.67 -14.47 -0.30
C GLY A 31 -15.85 -13.49 0.52
N HIS A 32 -15.67 -13.81 1.81
CA HIS A 32 -14.96 -12.94 2.75
C HIS A 32 -13.53 -12.62 2.27
N ALA A 33 -12.82 -13.61 1.74
CA ALA A 33 -11.47 -13.45 1.20
C ALA A 33 -11.41 -12.49 0.00
N ALA A 34 -12.35 -12.61 -0.96
CA ALA A 34 -12.42 -11.71 -2.10
C ALA A 34 -12.76 -10.27 -1.67
N ASN A 35 -13.62 -10.11 -0.66
CA ASN A 35 -13.93 -8.78 -0.11
C ASN A 35 -12.72 -8.15 0.59
N ALA A 36 -12.01 -8.92 1.41
CA ALA A 36 -10.76 -8.49 2.02
C ALA A 36 -9.73 -8.10 0.95
N GLY A 37 -9.63 -8.85 -0.14
CA GLY A 37 -8.76 -8.52 -1.27
C GLY A 37 -9.08 -7.16 -1.91
N ARG A 38 -10.36 -6.85 -2.14
CA ARG A 38 -10.81 -5.54 -2.64
C ARG A 38 -10.50 -4.42 -1.66
N LEU A 39 -10.71 -4.65 -0.37
CA LEU A 39 -10.40 -3.67 0.68
C LEU A 39 -8.89 -3.39 0.72
N HIS A 40 -8.05 -4.43 0.66
CA HIS A 40 -6.60 -4.27 0.60
C HIS A 40 -6.17 -3.43 -0.61
N ALA A 41 -6.78 -3.65 -1.77
CA ALA A 41 -6.49 -2.87 -2.96
C ALA A 41 -6.88 -1.39 -2.80
N ALA A 42 -8.10 -1.11 -2.31
CA ALA A 42 -8.58 0.25 -2.09
C ALA A 42 -7.71 1.00 -1.05
N VAL A 43 -7.38 0.35 0.07
CA VAL A 43 -6.52 0.92 1.11
C VAL A 43 -5.12 1.20 0.56
N SER A 44 -4.54 0.29 -0.22
CA SER A 44 -3.20 0.49 -0.78
C SER A 44 -3.11 1.70 -1.72
N ILE A 45 -4.15 1.92 -2.53
CA ILE A 45 -4.24 3.07 -3.45
C ILE A 45 -4.27 4.40 -2.67
N ILE A 46 -4.89 4.42 -1.49
CA ILE A 46 -4.98 5.62 -0.64
C ILE A 46 -3.71 5.80 0.20
N VAL A 47 -3.20 4.73 0.80
CA VAL A 47 -2.06 4.78 1.72
C VAL A 47 -0.78 5.17 1.01
N LEU A 48 -0.52 4.66 -0.20
CA LEU A 48 0.71 4.93 -0.93
C LEU A 48 0.98 6.44 -1.16
N PRO A 49 0.05 7.23 -1.75
CA PRO A 49 0.26 8.66 -1.94
C PRO A 49 0.30 9.43 -0.61
N LEU A 50 -0.54 9.06 0.38
CA LEU A 50 -0.52 9.71 1.69
C LEU A 50 0.82 9.53 2.41
N MET A 51 1.37 8.32 2.37
CA MET A 51 2.70 8.02 2.92
C MET A 51 3.77 8.91 2.28
N TRP A 52 3.77 9.04 0.96
CA TRP A 52 4.74 9.89 0.26
C TRP A 52 4.54 11.38 0.54
N LEU A 53 3.31 11.85 0.75
CA LEU A 53 3.05 13.22 1.21
C LEU A 53 3.68 13.48 2.58
N VAL A 54 3.56 12.54 3.51
CA VAL A 54 4.18 12.64 4.85
C VAL A 54 5.70 12.66 4.72
N ILE A 55 6.29 11.72 3.95
CA ILE A 55 7.74 11.68 3.73
C ILE A 55 8.24 12.99 3.11
N ALA A 56 7.57 13.50 2.07
CA ALA A 56 7.92 14.76 1.43
C ALA A 56 7.85 15.95 2.41
N GLY A 57 6.89 15.95 3.34
CA GLY A 57 6.79 16.94 4.41
C GLY A 57 7.94 16.85 5.43
N MET A 58 8.48 15.65 5.68
CA MET A 58 9.59 15.42 6.61
C MET A 58 10.98 15.72 6.00
N THR A 59 11.09 15.79 4.66
CA THR A 59 12.34 16.06 3.95
C THR A 59 12.59 17.53 3.64
N ARG A 60 11.66 18.42 3.97
CA ARG A 60 11.80 19.88 3.85
C ARG A 60 12.38 20.47 5.13
#